data_AF-A0A730BU72-F1
#
_entry.id   AF-A0A730BU72-F1
#
_cell.length_a   1.000
_cell.length_b   1.000
_cell.length_c   1.000
_cell.angle_alpha   90.00
_cell.angle_beta   90.00
_cell.angle_gamma   90.00
#
_symmetry.space_group_name_H-M   'P 1'
#
loop_
_entity.id
_entity.type
_entity.pdbx_description
1 polymer ?
#
loop_
_entity_poly.entity_id
_entity_poly.type
_entity_poly.pdbx_seq_one_letter_code
_entity_poly.pdbx_strand_id
1 'polypeptide(L)' 'MSDKPLTKTDYLMRLRRCQTIDTLERVIEKNKYELSDNELAVF' A
#
# COMPACT_ATOMS: atom_id res chain seq x y z
N MET A 1 -4.70 1.45 -19.28
CA MET A 1 -3.86 1.76 -18.10
C MET A 1 -2.77 0.71 -18.08
N SER A 2 -1.49 1.06 -18.09
CA SER A 2 -0.43 0.04 -18.10
C SER A 2 -0.52 -0.80 -16.83
N ASP A 3 -0.81 -2.11 -16.96
CA ASP A 3 -0.85 -3.13 -15.90
C ASP A 3 0.57 -3.44 -15.38
N LYS A 4 1.27 -2.41 -14.89
CA LYS A 4 2.52 -2.61 -14.18
C LYS A 4 2.22 -2.78 -12.69
N PRO A 5 2.71 -3.86 -12.06
CA PRO A 5 2.58 -4.02 -10.61
C PRO A 5 3.27 -2.85 -9.91
N LEU A 6 2.68 -2.40 -8.80
CA LEU A 6 3.20 -1.29 -8.02
C LEU A 6 4.54 -1.69 -7.39
N THR A 7 5.50 -0.77 -7.44
CA THR A 7 6.77 -0.93 -6.73
C THR A 7 6.64 -0.45 -5.29
N LYS A 8 7.60 -0.84 -4.44
CA LYS A 8 7.69 -0.35 -3.05
C LYS A 8 7.70 1.18 -2.98
N THR A 9 8.40 1.84 -3.91
CA THR A 9 8.43 3.31 -3.99
C THR A 9 7.06 3.88 -4.30
N ASP A 10 6.27 3.25 -5.16
CA ASP A 10 4.92 3.70 -5.48
C ASP A 10 4.00 3.65 -4.26
N TYR A 11 4.09 2.57 -3.47
CA TYR A 11 3.34 2.46 -2.22
C TYR A 11 3.78 3.50 -1.20
N LEU A 12 5.09 3.69 -0.97
CA LEU A 12 5.59 4.73 -0.07
C LEU A 12 5.14 6.14 -0.48
N MET A 13 5.14 6.45 -1.79
CA MET A 13 4.66 7.73 -2.31
C MET A 13 3.15 7.92 -2.13
N ARG A 14 2.38 6.84 -2.04
CA ARG A 14 0.94 6.89 -1.71
C ARG A 14 0.72 7.05 -0.21
N LEU A 15 1.41 6.24 0.60
CA LEU A 15 1.27 6.19 2.07
C LEU A 15 1.70 7.48 2.75
N ARG A 16 2.71 8.20 2.21
CA ARG A 16 3.14 9.51 2.74
C ARG A 16 2.04 10.58 2.72
N ARG A 17 0.92 10.34 2.02
CA ARG A 17 -0.23 11.27 1.97
C ARG A 17 -1.17 11.09 3.17
N CYS A 18 -1.04 10.03 3.94
CA CYS A 18 -1.74 9.87 5.22
C CYS A 18 -1.27 10.97 6.19
N GLN A 19 -2.20 11.73 6.74
CA GLN A 19 -1.89 12.87 7.63
C GLN A 19 -1.72 12.44 9.09
N THR A 20 -2.23 11.26 9.46
CA THR A 20 -2.16 10.71 10.81
C THR A 20 -1.73 9.25 10.79
N ILE A 21 -1.09 8.81 11.88
CA ILE A 21 -0.69 7.41 12.08
C ILE A 21 -1.92 6.50 12.07
N ASP A 22 -2.99 6.87 12.77
CA ASP A 22 -4.24 6.10 12.80
C ASP A 22 -4.81 5.82 11.39
N THR A 23 -4.70 6.79 10.49
CA THR A 23 -5.14 6.61 9.10
C THR A 23 -4.22 5.65 8.35
N LEU A 24 -2.90 5.78 8.56
CA LEU A 24 -1.91 4.90 7.96
C LEU A 24 -2.11 3.44 8.42
N GLU A 25 -2.34 3.21 9.71
CA GLU A 25 -2.60 1.88 10.28
C GLU A 25 -3.85 1.23 9.69
N ARG A 26 -4.95 2.00 9.55
CA ARG A 26 -6.19 1.49 8.91
C ARG A 26 -5.98 1.12 7.45
N VAL A 27 -5.17 1.89 6.71
CA VAL A 27 -4.84 1.59 5.32
C VAL A 27 -3.99 0.32 5.24
N ILE A 28 -3.00 0.16 6.12
CA ILE A 28 -2.16 -1.04 6.17
C ILE A 28 -3.00 -2.28 6.47
N GLU A 29 -3.84 -2.23 7.50
CA GLU A 29 -4.69 -3.37 7.88
C GLU A 29 -5.64 -3.76 6.73
N LYS A 30 -6.24 -2.79 6.04
CA LYS A 30 -7.08 -3.04 4.87
C LYS A 30 -6.31 -3.75 3.75
N ASN A 31 -5.13 -3.24 3.39
CA ASN A 31 -4.33 -3.81 2.29
C ASN A 31 -3.82 -5.22 2.60
N LYS A 32 -3.60 -5.56 3.88
CA LYS A 32 -3.20 -6.90 4.30
C LYS A 32 -4.19 -8.00 3.88
N TYR A 33 -5.49 -7.69 3.81
CA TYR A 33 -6.52 -8.65 3.37
C TYR A 33 -6.92 -8.49 1.90
N GLU A 34 -6.67 -7.33 1.30
CA GLU A 34 -7.05 -7.06 -0.11
C GLU A 34 -5.97 -7.45 -1.11
N LEU A 35 -4.70 -7.42 -0.70
CA LEU A 35 -3.57 -7.76 -1.57
C LEU A 35 -3.29 -9.26 -1.55
N SER A 36 -2.84 -9.78 -2.70
CA SER A 36 -2.24 -11.12 -2.74
C SER A 36 -0.89 -11.14 -2.03
N ASP A 37 -0.41 -12.33 -1.63
CA ASP A 37 0.88 -12.48 -0.93
C ASP A 37 2.06 -11.83 -1.68
N ASN A 38 2.06 -11.90 -3.02
CA ASN A 38 3.10 -11.31 -3.85
C ASN A 38 3.06 -9.78 -3.84
N GLU A 39 1.86 -9.20 -3.85
CA GLU A 39 1.69 -7.74 -3.78
C GLU A 39 1.97 -7.23 -2.38
N LEU A 40 1.55 -7.97 -1.35
CA LEU A 40 1.80 -7.65 0.05
C LEU A 40 3.30 -7.66 0.40
N ALA A 41 4.11 -8.48 -0.27
CA ALA A 41 5.56 -8.47 -0.10
C ALA A 41 6.24 -7.17 -0.61
N VAL A 42 5.56 -6.43 -1.49
CA VAL A 42 6.06 -5.18 -2.09
C VAL A 42 5.41 -3.94 -1.46
N PHE A 43 4.18 -4.09 -0.95
CA PHE A 43 3.45 -3.09 -0.17
C PHE A 43 4.25 -2.57 1.03
#